data_AF-A0A1B1Z113-F1
#
_entry.id   AF-A0A1B1Z113-F1
#
_cell.length_a   1.000
_cell.length_b   1.000
_cell.length_c   1.000
_cell.angle_alpha   90.00
_cell.angle_beta   90.00
_cell.angle_gamma   90.00
#
_symmetry.space_group_name_H-M   'P 1'
#
loop_
_entity.id
_entity.type
_entity.pdbx_description
1 polymer ?
#
loop_
_entity_poly.entity_id
_entity_poly.type
_entity_poly.pdbx_seq_one_letter_code
_entity_poly.pdbx_strand_id
1 'polypeptide(L)'
;MLDVQKEITLASMLRTPHFEEDVNDFFIAYDKEHNPLLLLPTTKGFLPERQLYSISFIKKENNSYQYTLSDKIIPFSIDGSTLIHDQLGFFFGPENNMLKSFFKGDTYGAYVVWTKHMVKQLINETLQDWHNTSDSQQREKHKDRLTLLLQA
;
A
#
# COMPACT_ATOMS: atom_id res chain seq x y z
N MET A 1 3.34 -9.26 19.56
CA MET A 1 3.02 -7.81 19.51
C MET A 1 3.07 -7.29 18.07
N LEU A 2 4.13 -7.61 17.32
CA LEU A 2 4.23 -7.24 15.90
C LEU A 2 3.07 -7.80 15.04
N ASP A 3 2.61 -9.03 15.27
CA ASP A 3 1.49 -9.57 14.49
C ASP A 3 0.19 -8.78 14.66
N VAL A 4 -0.08 -8.27 15.87
CA VAL A 4 -1.22 -7.38 16.12
C VAL A 4 -1.06 -6.06 15.36
N GLN A 5 0.16 -5.50 15.32
CA GLN A 5 0.44 -4.29 14.53
C GLN A 5 0.27 -4.55 13.03
N LYS A 6 0.66 -5.74 12.53
CA LYS A 6 0.42 -6.15 11.14
C LYS A 6 -1.08 -6.17 10.82
N GLU A 7 -1.90 -6.78 11.68
CA GLU A 7 -3.35 -6.82 11.48
C GLU A 7 -4.00 -5.43 11.50
N ILE A 8 -3.62 -4.57 12.45
CA ILE A 8 -4.10 -3.18 12.51
C ILE A 8 -3.72 -2.43 11.23
N THR A 9 -2.46 -2.56 10.82
CA THR A 9 -1.94 -1.92 9.61
C THR A 9 -2.69 -2.38 8.37
N LEU A 10 -2.91 -3.69 8.21
CA LEU A 10 -3.68 -4.25 7.10
C LEU A 10 -5.13 -3.74 7.13
N ALA A 11 -5.77 -3.71 8.29
CA ALA A 11 -7.14 -3.22 8.42
C ALA A 11 -7.28 -1.75 8.00
N SER A 12 -6.29 -0.91 8.32
CA SER A 12 -6.27 0.52 7.94
C SER A 12 -5.86 0.76 6.49
N MET A 13 -4.90 -0.02 5.98
CA MET A 13 -4.29 0.20 4.66
C MET A 13 -4.99 -0.54 3.52
N LEU A 14 -5.75 -1.61 3.79
CA LEU A 14 -6.49 -2.32 2.76
C LEU A 14 -7.78 -1.58 2.39
N ARG A 15 -7.61 -0.43 1.73
CA ARG A 15 -8.66 0.46 1.24
C ARG A 15 -8.21 1.14 -0.06
N THR A 16 -9.17 1.67 -0.80
CA THR A 16 -8.86 2.42 -2.02
C THR A 16 -8.13 3.73 -1.67
N PRO A 17 -7.02 4.06 -2.36
CA PRO A 17 -6.33 5.32 -2.16
C PRO A 17 -7.15 6.50 -2.71
N HIS A 18 -7.10 7.62 -2.01
CA HIS A 18 -7.80 8.86 -2.34
C HIS A 18 -6.80 10.01 -2.50
N PHE A 19 -7.21 11.12 -3.14
CA PHE A 19 -6.34 12.31 -3.23
C PHE A 19 -6.25 13.07 -1.89
N GLU A 20 -7.31 12.97 -1.08
CA GLU A 20 -7.40 13.58 0.23
C GLU A 20 -7.24 12.48 1.27
N GLU A 21 -6.03 12.37 1.81
CA GLU A 21 -5.65 11.36 2.79
C GLU A 21 -5.43 11.99 4.17
N ASP A 22 -5.88 11.33 5.23
CA ASP A 22 -5.50 11.70 6.60
C ASP A 22 -4.09 11.18 6.87
N VAL A 23 -3.18 12.08 7.23
CA VAL A 23 -1.79 11.75 7.56
C VAL A 23 -1.70 10.76 8.73
N ASN A 24 -2.69 10.72 9.62
CA ASN A 24 -2.67 9.86 10.80
C ASN A 24 -2.99 8.39 10.48
N ASP A 25 -3.47 8.09 9.28
CA ASP A 25 -3.79 6.72 8.86
C ASP A 25 -2.57 5.96 8.32
N PHE A 26 -1.37 6.56 8.38
CA PHE A 26 -0.17 6.03 7.74
C PHE A 26 0.79 5.34 8.71
N PHE A 27 1.46 4.31 8.21
CA PHE A 27 2.43 3.52 8.96
C PHE A 27 3.78 3.46 8.24
N ILE A 28 4.84 3.37 9.02
CA ILE A 28 6.19 3.03 8.57
C ILE A 28 6.44 1.57 8.87
N ALA A 29 6.91 0.83 7.87
CA ALA A 29 7.45 -0.51 8.05
C ALA A 29 8.96 -0.51 7.80
N TYR A 30 9.68 -1.38 8.50
CA TYR A 30 11.06 -1.69 8.19
C TYR A 30 11.13 -3.06 7.54
N ASP A 31 11.85 -3.17 6.43
CA ASP A 31 12.13 -4.46 5.80
C ASP A 31 13.18 -5.27 6.59
N LYS A 32 13.59 -6.42 6.06
CA LYS A 32 14.62 -7.28 6.66
C LYS A 32 16.01 -6.66 6.67
N GLU A 33 16.25 -5.72 5.76
CA GLU A 33 17.51 -4.96 5.64
C GLU A 33 17.48 -3.68 6.50
N HIS A 34 16.40 -3.46 7.26
CA HIS A 34 16.17 -2.27 8.09
C HIS A 34 16.03 -0.98 7.27
N ASN A 35 15.58 -1.08 6.03
CA ASN A 35 15.19 0.09 5.26
C ASN A 35 13.76 0.51 5.62
N PRO A 36 13.52 1.79 5.95
CA PRO A 36 12.18 2.27 6.22
C PRO A 36 11.39 2.44 4.92
N LEU A 37 10.11 2.10 4.99
CA LEU A 37 9.13 2.16 3.92
C LEU A 37 7.86 2.83 4.44
N LEU A 38 7.32 3.80 3.70
CA LEU A 38 5.97 4.31 3.94
C LEU A 38 4.98 3.34 3.31
N LEU A 39 4.08 2.77 4.12
CA LEU A 39 3.01 1.92 3.63
C LEU A 39 1.90 2.78 3.00
N LEU A 40 1.37 2.33 1.86
CA LEU A 40 0.37 3.06 1.10
C LEU A 40 -0.97 2.31 1.11
N PRO A 41 -2.10 3.04 1.12
CA PRO A 41 -3.41 2.44 0.94
C PRO A 41 -3.46 1.64 -0.35
N THR A 42 -3.89 0.39 -0.25
CA THR A 42 -3.93 -0.58 -1.34
C THR A 42 -5.31 -1.20 -1.42
N THR A 43 -5.96 -1.07 -2.58
CA THR A 43 -7.29 -1.64 -2.80
C THR A 43 -7.30 -3.15 -2.54
N LYS A 44 -8.36 -3.65 -1.89
CA LYS A 44 -8.55 -5.08 -1.61
C LYS A 44 -8.59 -5.90 -2.90
N GLY A 45 -7.98 -7.09 -2.88
CA GLY A 45 -7.94 -8.00 -4.04
C GLY A 45 -6.98 -7.58 -5.16
N PHE A 46 -6.28 -6.46 -4.98
CA PHE A 46 -5.34 -5.92 -5.96
C PHE A 46 -3.99 -6.64 -5.90
N LEU A 47 -3.46 -6.84 -4.70
CA LEU A 47 -2.27 -7.66 -4.41
C LEU A 47 -2.66 -8.96 -3.69
N PRO A 48 -1.76 -9.96 -3.62
CA PRO A 48 -1.94 -11.15 -2.79
C PRO A 48 -2.21 -10.80 -1.32
N GLU A 49 -2.72 -11.77 -0.56
CA GLU A 49 -2.97 -11.58 0.87
C GLU A 49 -1.73 -11.04 1.60
N ARG A 50 -1.97 -10.11 2.53
CA ARG A 50 -0.94 -9.51 3.40
C ARG A 50 0.15 -8.74 2.65
N GLN A 51 -0.13 -8.33 1.41
CA GLN A 51 0.71 -7.40 0.64
C GLN A 51 0.04 -6.03 0.50
N LEU A 52 0.88 -5.00 0.54
CA LEU A 52 0.51 -3.59 0.36
C LEU A 52 1.51 -2.95 -0.60
N TYR A 53 1.14 -1.85 -1.24
CA TYR A 53 2.12 -0.97 -1.85
C TYR A 53 2.86 -0.18 -0.77
N SER A 54 4.12 0.13 -1.05
CA SER A 54 4.95 0.98 -0.23
C SER A 54 5.87 1.83 -1.08
N ILE A 55 6.46 2.85 -0.45
CA ILE A 55 7.46 3.71 -1.06
C ILE A 55 8.64 3.88 -0.11
N SER A 56 9.85 3.66 -0.61
CA SER A 56 11.05 3.64 0.22
C SER A 56 11.52 5.05 0.60
N PHE A 57 12.08 5.18 1.79
CA PHE A 57 12.83 6.37 2.16
C PHE A 57 14.29 6.25 1.72
N ILE A 58 14.75 7.25 0.98
CA ILE A 58 16.13 7.38 0.52
C ILE A 58 16.85 8.37 1.44
N LYS A 59 17.89 7.88 2.10
CA LYS A 59 18.76 8.68 2.98
C LYS A 59 19.61 9.63 2.14
N LYS A 60 19.73 10.90 2.54
CA LYS A 60 20.62 11.84 1.84
C LYS A 60 22.08 11.59 2.22
N GLU A 61 22.99 11.65 1.23
CA GLU A 61 24.42 11.37 1.40
C GLU A 61 25.09 12.22 2.49
N ASN A 62 24.67 13.48 2.64
CA ASN A 62 25.31 14.45 3.53
C ASN A 62 24.61 14.60 4.90
N ASN A 63 23.50 13.88 5.14
CA ASN A 63 22.80 13.94 6.43
C ASN A 63 22.06 12.62 6.70
N SER A 64 22.57 11.86 7.67
CA SER A 64 22.02 10.56 8.07
C SER A 64 20.63 10.62 8.71
N TYR A 65 20.12 11.80 9.04
CA TYR A 65 18.79 12.00 9.60
C TYR A 65 17.82 12.63 8.60
N GLN A 66 18.29 12.92 7.37
CA GLN A 66 17.45 13.48 6.34
C GLN A 66 17.09 12.42 5.31
N TYR A 67 15.79 12.26 5.11
CA TYR A 67 15.22 11.34 4.15
C TYR A 67 14.49 12.08 3.04
N THR A 68 14.34 11.40 1.91
CA THR A 68 13.42 11.73 0.82
C THR A 68 12.61 10.50 0.49
N LEU A 69 11.44 10.65 -0.09
CA LEU A 69 10.71 9.50 -0.64
C LEU A 69 11.26 9.16 -2.02
N SER A 70 11.36 7.87 -2.32
CA SER A 70 11.59 7.38 -3.68
C SER A 70 10.49 7.86 -4.63
N ASP A 71 10.77 7.80 -5.92
CA ASP A 71 9.80 7.95 -7.00
C ASP A 71 9.10 6.63 -7.37
N LYS A 72 9.51 5.50 -6.78
CA LYS A 72 9.01 4.16 -7.10
C LYS A 72 8.14 3.60 -5.99
N ILE A 73 6.91 3.28 -6.36
CA ILE A 73 5.98 2.53 -5.53
C ILE A 73 6.12 1.05 -5.86
N ILE A 74 6.33 0.22 -4.84
CA ILE A 74 6.61 -1.20 -4.99
C ILE A 74 5.69 -2.04 -4.08
N PRO A 75 5.36 -3.28 -4.46
CA PRO A 75 4.66 -4.19 -3.56
C PRO A 75 5.58 -4.60 -2.39
N PHE A 76 4.99 -4.71 -1.22
CA PHE A 76 5.65 -5.08 0.03
C PHE A 76 4.80 -6.10 0.80
N SER A 77 5.42 -7.19 1.22
CA SER A 77 4.78 -8.18 2.10
C SER A 77 4.95 -7.76 3.55
N ILE A 78 3.84 -7.58 4.25
CA ILE A 78 3.87 -7.18 5.67
C ILE A 78 4.48 -8.26 6.56
N ASP A 79 4.51 -9.51 6.12
CA ASP A 79 5.15 -10.60 6.86
C ASP A 79 6.67 -10.48 6.88
N GLY A 80 7.23 -9.78 5.89
CA GLY A 80 8.66 -9.43 5.84
C GLY A 80 9.06 -8.27 6.74
N SER A 81 8.11 -7.60 7.41
CA SER A 81 8.41 -6.46 8.27
C SER A 81 9.15 -6.87 9.53
N THR A 82 10.21 -6.17 9.89
CA THR A 82 10.92 -6.31 11.17
C THR A 82 10.34 -5.39 12.25
N LEU A 83 9.76 -4.26 11.85
CA LEU A 83 9.11 -3.27 12.71
C LEU A 83 7.99 -2.57 11.95
N ILE A 84 6.90 -2.22 12.64
CA ILE A 84 5.84 -1.34 12.13
C ILE A 84 5.46 -0.32 13.21
N HIS A 85 5.29 0.94 12.83
CA HIS A 85 4.83 2.01 13.73
C HIS A 85 4.13 3.15 12.98
N ASP A 86 3.38 3.97 13.73
CA ASP A 86 2.66 5.17 13.30
C ASP A 86 3.39 6.48 13.66
N GLN A 87 4.61 6.39 14.21
CA GLN A 87 5.43 7.56 14.56
C GLN A 87 6.06 8.22 13.31
N LEU A 88 5.27 9.04 12.62
CA LEU A 88 5.65 9.68 11.35
C LEU A 88 6.61 10.88 11.49
N GLY A 89 6.61 11.55 12.65
CA GLY A 89 7.31 12.83 12.84
C GLY A 89 8.81 12.78 12.61
N PHE A 90 9.47 11.65 12.86
CA PHE A 90 10.90 11.46 12.57
C PHE A 90 11.21 11.58 11.06
N PHE A 91 10.32 11.06 10.22
CA PHE A 91 10.52 11.01 8.77
C PHE A 91 10.01 12.25 8.06
N PHE A 92 8.87 12.79 8.50
CA PHE A 92 8.16 13.85 7.78
C PHE A 92 8.29 15.24 8.39
N GLY A 93 9.02 15.35 9.51
CA GLY A 93 9.21 16.59 10.23
C GLY A 93 7.95 17.04 10.99
N PRO A 94 7.94 18.26 11.52
CA PRO A 94 6.80 18.78 12.27
C PRO A 94 5.53 18.79 11.42
N GLU A 95 4.41 18.45 12.05
CA GLU A 95 3.06 18.44 11.45
C GLU A 95 2.90 17.57 10.19
N ASN A 96 3.83 16.63 9.96
CA ASN A 96 3.87 15.75 8.79
C ASN A 96 3.86 16.51 7.45
N ASN A 97 4.50 17.69 7.39
CA ASN A 97 4.47 18.56 6.21
C ASN A 97 5.01 17.89 4.94
N MET A 98 6.05 17.05 5.05
CA MET A 98 6.55 16.31 3.90
C MET A 98 5.55 15.26 3.39
N LEU A 99 4.78 14.62 4.28
CA LEU A 99 3.75 13.65 3.90
C LEU A 99 2.56 14.35 3.21
N LYS A 100 2.11 15.48 3.77
CA LYS A 100 1.07 16.33 3.15
C LYS A 100 1.49 16.81 1.75
N SER A 101 2.78 17.14 1.59
CA SER A 101 3.33 17.55 0.30
C SER A 101 3.40 16.40 -0.69
N PHE A 102 3.76 15.19 -0.22
CA PHE A 102 3.76 13.98 -1.03
C PHE A 102 2.35 13.66 -1.58
N PHE A 103 1.31 13.76 -0.77
CA PHE A 103 -0.07 13.50 -1.23
C PHE A 103 -0.55 14.47 -2.31
N LYS A 104 0.00 15.69 -2.35
CA LYS A 104 -0.27 16.69 -3.39
C LYS A 104 0.67 16.57 -4.59
N GLY A 105 1.67 15.69 -4.52
CA GLY A 105 2.68 15.51 -5.56
C GLY A 105 2.23 14.56 -6.66
N ASP A 106 2.91 14.66 -7.81
CA ASP A 106 2.59 13.88 -9.01
C ASP A 106 2.68 12.38 -8.79
N THR A 107 3.67 11.90 -8.01
CA THR A 107 3.86 10.46 -7.73
C THR A 107 2.63 9.84 -7.08
N TYR A 108 2.09 10.48 -6.03
CA TYR A 108 0.92 9.97 -5.33
C TYR A 108 -0.36 10.18 -6.14
N GLY A 109 -0.49 11.34 -6.79
CA GLY A 109 -1.61 11.59 -7.69
C GLY A 109 -1.71 10.56 -8.83
N ALA A 110 -0.58 10.25 -9.47
CA ALA A 110 -0.48 9.22 -10.49
C ALA A 110 -0.83 7.83 -9.94
N TYR A 111 -0.38 7.50 -8.72
CA TYR A 111 -0.75 6.27 -8.03
C TYR A 111 -2.27 6.14 -7.83
N VAL A 112 -2.93 7.17 -7.31
CA VAL A 112 -4.39 7.18 -7.10
C VAL A 112 -5.15 6.97 -8.42
N VAL A 113 -4.77 7.68 -9.49
CA VAL A 113 -5.41 7.55 -10.81
C VAL A 113 -5.18 6.14 -11.38
N TRP A 114 -3.95 5.67 -11.32
CA TRP A 114 -3.56 4.35 -11.82
C TRP A 114 -4.31 3.23 -11.10
N THR A 115 -4.40 3.26 -9.76
CA THR A 115 -5.15 2.26 -8.99
C THR A 115 -6.60 2.22 -9.42
N LYS A 116 -7.27 3.37 -9.58
CA LYS A 116 -8.67 3.42 -10.05
C LYS A 116 -8.86 2.80 -11.44
N HIS A 117 -7.92 3.00 -12.35
CA HIS A 117 -7.97 2.41 -13.69
C HIS A 117 -7.78 0.89 -13.62
N MET A 118 -6.73 0.46 -12.92
CA MET A 118 -6.37 -0.94 -12.78
C MET A 118 -7.43 -1.77 -12.05
N VAL A 119 -8.14 -1.21 -11.06
CA VAL A 119 -9.23 -1.94 -10.37
C VAL A 119 -10.31 -2.32 -11.37
N LYS A 120 -10.70 -1.40 -12.26
CA LYS A 120 -11.69 -1.68 -13.30
C LYS A 120 -11.20 -2.74 -14.28
N GLN A 121 -9.92 -2.67 -14.67
CA GLN A 121 -9.30 -3.66 -15.54
C GLN A 121 -9.30 -5.06 -14.88
N LEU A 122 -8.83 -5.16 -13.64
CA LEU A 122 -8.77 -6.41 -12.89
C LEU A 122 -10.15 -7.02 -12.64
N ILE A 123 -11.18 -6.20 -12.40
CA ILE A 123 -12.57 -6.69 -12.31
C ILE A 123 -12.97 -7.37 -13.62
N ASN A 124 -12.74 -6.70 -14.75
CA ASN A 124 -13.11 -7.25 -16.06
C ASN A 124 -12.33 -8.53 -16.39
N GLU A 125 -11.02 -8.55 -16.15
CA GLU A 125 -10.16 -9.73 -16.34
C GLU A 125 -10.62 -10.88 -15.43
N THR A 126 -10.84 -10.62 -14.15
CA THR A 126 -11.25 -11.67 -13.19
C THR A 126 -12.67 -12.19 -13.51
N LEU A 127 -13.58 -11.35 -14.02
CA LEU A 127 -14.89 -11.78 -14.52
C LEU A 127 -14.75 -12.73 -15.72
N GLN A 128 -13.89 -12.37 -16.69
CA GLN A 128 -13.63 -13.21 -17.86
C GLN A 128 -13.03 -14.57 -17.44
N ASP A 129 -12.03 -14.56 -16.56
CA ASP A 129 -11.40 -15.77 -16.04
C ASP A 129 -12.40 -16.66 -15.30
N TRP A 130 -13.28 -16.07 -14.49
CA TRP A 130 -14.34 -16.78 -13.78
C TRP A 130 -15.29 -17.52 -14.74
N HIS A 131 -15.70 -16.86 -15.83
CA HIS A 131 -16.57 -17.44 -16.85
C HIS A 131 -15.88 -18.55 -17.66
N ASN A 132 -14.59 -18.37 -17.96
CA ASN A 132 -13.83 -19.29 -18.83
C ASN A 132 -13.24 -20.50 -18.07
N THR A 133 -13.12 -20.41 -16.75
CA THR A 133 -12.58 -21.47 -15.91
C THR A 133 -13.57 -22.62 -15.76
N SER A 134 -13.13 -23.85 -16.05
CA SER A 134 -13.90 -25.09 -15.84
C SER A 134 -13.62 -25.77 -14.49
N ASP A 135 -12.53 -25.42 -13.82
CA ASP A 135 -12.16 -25.91 -12.49
C ASP A 135 -12.96 -25.17 -11.40
N SER A 136 -13.71 -25.92 -10.58
CA SER A 136 -14.54 -25.35 -9.51
C SER A 136 -13.72 -24.64 -8.43
N GLN A 137 -12.51 -25.10 -8.11
CA GLN A 137 -11.67 -24.48 -7.09
C GLN A 137 -11.13 -23.13 -7.58
N GLN A 138 -10.68 -23.06 -8.83
CA GLN A 138 -10.21 -21.81 -9.43
C GLN A 138 -11.37 -20.84 -9.63
N ARG A 139 -12.56 -21.33 -10.01
CA ARG A 139 -13.76 -20.52 -10.10
C ARG A 139 -14.13 -19.88 -8.76
N GLU A 140 -14.02 -20.59 -7.64
CA GLU A 140 -14.26 -19.99 -6.32
C GLU A 140 -13.19 -18.93 -5.99
N LYS A 141 -11.91 -19.17 -6.29
CA LYS A 141 -10.85 -18.16 -6.10
C LYS A 141 -11.11 -16.87 -6.89
N HIS A 142 -11.55 -16.98 -8.14
CA HIS A 142 -11.90 -15.80 -8.95
C HIS A 142 -13.11 -15.06 -8.35
N LYS A 143 -14.11 -15.79 -7.84
CA LYS A 143 -15.28 -15.21 -7.18
C LYS A 143 -14.91 -14.48 -5.88
N ASP A 144 -14.03 -15.06 -5.07
CA ASP A 144 -13.53 -14.44 -3.84
C ASP A 144 -12.78 -13.15 -4.16
N ARG A 145 -11.90 -13.19 -5.18
CA ARG A 145 -11.18 -11.99 -5.65
C ARG A 145 -12.12 -10.92 -6.17
N LEU A 146 -13.16 -11.28 -6.94
CA LEU A 146 -14.17 -10.33 -7.41
C LEU A 146 -14.93 -9.69 -6.25
N THR A 147 -15.28 -10.48 -5.23
CA THR A 147 -15.95 -9.97 -4.03
C THR A 147 -15.10 -8.90 -3.34
N LEU A 148 -13.79 -9.13 -3.22
CA LEU A 148 -12.85 -8.16 -2.65
C LEU A 148 -12.71 -6.90 -3.53
N LEU A 149 -12.56 -7.06 -4.85
CA LEU A 149 -12.41 -5.96 -5.80
C LEU A 149 -13.66 -5.07 -5.91
N LEU A 150 -14.85 -5.64 -5.69
CA LEU A 150 -16.13 -4.89 -5.73
C LEU A 150 -16.45 -4.18 -4.41
N GLN A 151 -15.76 -4.54 -3.32
CA GLN A 151 -15.82 -3.84 -2.03
C GLN A 151 -14.81 -2.69 -1.93
N ALA A 152 -14.05 -2.45 -3.01
CA ALA A 152 -13.04 -1.40 -3.14
C ALA A 152 -13.60 0.01 -3.10
#